data_AF-A0A9D4DSZ5-F1
#
_entry.id   AF-A0A9D4DSZ5-F1
#
_cell.length_a   1.000
_cell.length_b   1.000
_cell.length_c   1.000
_cell.angle_alpha   90.00
_cell.angle_beta   90.00
_cell.angle_gamma   90.00
#
_symmetry.space_group_name_H-M   'P 1'
#
loop_
_entity.id
_entity.type
_entity.pdbx_description
1 polymer ?
#
loop_
_entity_poly.entity_id
_entity_poly.type
_entity_poly.pdbx_seq_one_letter_code
_entity_poly.pdbx_strand_id
1 'polypeptide(L)'
;MKTSILCVVLFIASAQGSRKHVREFEIPHSQSKDTSLELSMWKDLIHKKNLTKTESDLKDGFSWKDCGSPSAAVNIQSLSLGPAQLKFPGPINVASVFTVKKLLSAPLMGQVYVYKWILLFYIHVRTYHFDDLCSILARYKNNCPEQLKKIGIDCSCPIAANTYNLKETQLTAPAVAIPSGNYQIKAEVSMRGTQAACMELYFTVA
;
A
#
# COMPACT_ATOMS: atom_id res chain seq x y z
N MET A 1 -1.40 -5.61 -18.34
CA MET A 1 -0.63 -5.13 -17.17
C MET A 1 -1.56 -5.27 -15.93
N LYS A 2 -1.11 -5.53 -14.69
CA LYS A 2 -1.90 -6.39 -13.75
C LYS A 2 -1.94 -6.12 -12.18
N THR A 3 -2.76 -5.22 -11.55
CA THR A 3 -2.70 -4.89 -10.05
C THR A 3 -3.12 -5.91 -8.96
N SER A 4 -2.12 -6.39 -8.18
CA SER A 4 -2.15 -7.05 -6.84
C SER A 4 -3.37 -6.79 -5.96
N ILE A 5 -3.96 -7.86 -5.44
CA ILE A 5 -5.11 -7.81 -4.53
C ILE A 5 -4.74 -7.24 -3.16
N LEU A 6 -3.47 -7.36 -2.76
CA LEU A 6 -2.97 -6.67 -1.58
C LEU A 6 -3.18 -5.15 -1.74
N CYS A 7 -2.95 -4.61 -2.94
CA CYS A 7 -3.25 -3.21 -3.27
C CYS A 7 -4.70 -2.87 -3.01
N VAL A 8 -5.66 -3.70 -3.43
CA VAL A 8 -7.11 -3.45 -3.25
C VAL A 8 -7.51 -3.49 -1.78
N VAL A 9 -7.07 -4.52 -1.05
CA VAL A 9 -7.37 -4.65 0.39
C VAL A 9 -6.76 -3.48 1.18
N LEU A 10 -5.56 -3.02 0.80
CA LEU A 10 -4.89 -1.88 1.42
C LEU A 10 -5.49 -0.53 1.01
N PHE A 11 -5.91 -0.34 -0.25
CA PHE A 11 -6.65 0.84 -0.70
C PHE A 11 -8.02 0.92 -0.01
N ILE A 12 -8.74 -0.18 0.12
CA ILE A 12 -10.02 -0.22 0.85
C ILE A 12 -9.77 0.02 2.36
N ALA A 13 -8.77 -0.63 2.97
CA ALA A 13 -8.47 -0.44 4.40
C ALA A 13 -7.95 0.97 4.74
N SER A 14 -7.23 1.64 3.83
CA SER A 14 -6.78 3.02 4.02
C SER A 14 -7.87 4.05 3.68
N ALA A 15 -8.69 3.82 2.65
CA ALA A 15 -9.75 4.75 2.25
C ALA A 15 -11.06 4.59 3.06
N GLN A 16 -11.28 3.43 3.70
CA GLN A 16 -12.42 3.15 4.58
C GLN A 16 -12.00 2.91 6.04
N GLY A 17 -10.87 3.51 6.46
CA GLY A 17 -10.36 3.50 7.83
C GLY A 17 -11.30 4.20 8.83
N SER A 18 -12.42 3.56 9.14
CA SER A 18 -13.43 4.08 10.05
C SER A 18 -12.87 4.15 11.48
N ARG A 19 -12.88 5.38 12.04
CA ARG A 19 -12.26 5.96 13.25
C ARG A 19 -12.05 5.13 14.54
N LYS A 20 -12.44 3.86 14.64
CA LYS A 20 -12.57 3.15 15.93
C LYS A 20 -11.40 2.25 16.36
N HIS A 21 -10.37 2.04 15.54
CA HIS A 21 -9.20 1.23 15.92
C HIS A 21 -7.84 1.77 15.45
N VAL A 22 -7.78 2.99 14.91
CA VAL A 22 -6.50 3.67 14.71
C VAL A 22 -6.06 4.20 16.07
N ARG A 23 -4.97 3.68 16.63
CA ARG A 23 -4.30 4.39 17.74
C ARG A 23 -3.56 5.58 17.13
N GLU A 24 -4.15 6.76 17.24
CA GLU A 24 -3.45 8.02 16.98
C GLU A 24 -2.27 8.10 17.97
N PHE A 25 -1.06 8.37 17.47
CA PHE A 25 0.09 8.65 18.33
C PHE A 25 0.29 10.16 18.32
N GLU A 26 -0.25 10.85 19.33
CA GLU A 26 -0.03 12.28 19.50
C GLU A 26 1.45 12.56 19.82
N ILE A 27 2.06 13.44 19.02
CA ILE A 27 3.43 13.89 19.25
C ILE A 27 3.39 15.03 20.29
N PRO A 28 4.13 14.94 21.42
CA PRO A 28 4.16 16.01 22.39
C PRO A 28 4.87 17.24 21.82
N HIS A 29 4.21 18.40 21.93
CA HIS A 29 4.73 19.68 21.46
C HIS A 29 5.84 20.17 22.41
N SER A 30 7.09 20.20 21.95
CA SER A 30 8.25 20.66 22.73
C SER A 30 9.15 21.54 21.88
N GLN A 31 9.30 22.82 22.25
CA GLN A 31 10.21 23.74 21.56
C GLN A 31 11.64 23.64 22.11
N SER A 32 12.63 23.64 21.22
CA SER A 32 13.94 24.27 21.47
C SER A 32 14.66 24.57 20.16
N LYS A 33 15.37 25.70 20.11
CA LYS A 33 16.23 26.11 18.98
C LYS A 33 17.61 25.47 19.14
N ASP A 34 18.18 24.91 18.07
CA ASP A 34 19.63 24.97 17.86
C ASP A 34 20.03 24.78 16.38
N THR A 35 20.51 25.84 15.74
CA THR A 35 20.86 25.88 14.31
C THR A 35 22.35 25.59 14.10
N SER A 36 22.78 24.38 14.42
CA SER A 36 24.15 23.90 14.14
C SER A 36 24.24 22.41 13.74
N LEU A 37 23.22 21.60 14.06
CA LEU A 37 23.14 20.16 13.76
C LEU A 37 22.65 19.81 12.34
N GLU A 38 22.16 20.79 11.58
CA GLU A 38 21.68 20.62 10.20
C GLU A 38 22.76 20.01 9.28
N LEU A 39 23.95 20.61 9.23
CA LEU A 39 24.95 20.36 8.18
C LEU A 39 25.57 18.95 8.20
N SER A 40 25.49 18.20 9.31
CA SER A 40 25.87 16.78 9.36
C SER A 40 24.79 15.87 8.77
N MET A 41 23.52 16.16 9.02
CA MET A 41 22.39 15.35 8.55
C MET A 41 22.30 15.33 7.02
N TRP A 42 22.56 16.48 6.37
CA TRP A 42 22.57 16.59 4.90
C TRP A 42 23.67 15.77 4.22
N LYS A 43 24.80 15.49 4.88
CA LYS A 43 25.90 14.71 4.28
C LYS A 43 25.60 13.22 4.18
N ASP A 44 24.92 12.65 5.17
CA ASP A 44 24.50 11.24 5.14
C ASP A 44 23.39 10.96 4.11
N LEU A 45 22.54 11.96 3.82
CA LEU A 45 21.52 11.87 2.78
C LEU A 45 22.12 11.74 1.37
N ILE A 46 23.32 12.29 1.13
CA ILE A 46 23.99 12.25 -0.19
C ILE A 46 24.65 10.88 -0.46
N HIS A 47 25.04 10.14 0.59
CA HIS A 47 25.72 8.84 0.42
C HIS A 47 24.77 7.64 0.25
N LYS A 48 23.49 7.74 0.65
CA LYS A 48 22.49 6.68 0.43
C LYS A 48 21.79 6.79 -0.94
N LYS A 49 22.55 6.67 -2.02
CA LYS A 49 22.01 6.42 -3.37
C LYS A 49 21.33 5.04 -3.44
N ASN A 50 20.05 4.96 -3.06
CA ASN A 50 19.15 3.85 -3.43
C ASN A 50 17.63 4.15 -3.22
N LEU A 51 17.22 5.40 -2.97
CA LEU A 51 15.82 5.78 -2.70
C LEU A 51 15.39 7.10 -3.37
N THR A 52 15.58 7.23 -4.68
CA THR A 52 14.97 8.33 -5.47
C THR A 52 14.55 7.83 -6.85
N LYS A 53 13.31 7.36 -6.98
CA LYS A 53 12.60 7.37 -8.27
C LYS A 53 12.07 8.78 -8.46
N THR A 54 12.59 9.52 -9.43
CA THR A 54 12.25 10.94 -9.64
C THR A 54 10.90 11.12 -10.33
N GLU A 55 10.38 12.34 -10.29
CA GLU A 55 9.15 12.77 -10.97
C GLU A 55 9.11 12.38 -12.47
N SER A 56 10.27 12.33 -13.13
CA SER A 56 10.48 11.88 -14.52
C SER A 56 10.14 10.41 -14.81
N ASP A 57 10.13 9.56 -13.79
CA ASP A 57 10.11 8.09 -13.96
C ASP A 57 8.70 7.50 -13.85
N LEU A 58 7.70 8.35 -13.63
CA LEU A 58 6.27 8.04 -13.70
C LEU A 58 5.70 8.41 -15.07
N LYS A 59 6.34 7.96 -16.16
CA LYS A 59 5.94 8.28 -17.55
C LYS A 59 4.46 7.96 -17.85
N ASP A 60 3.90 6.94 -17.20
CA ASP A 60 2.51 6.51 -17.35
C ASP A 60 1.64 6.84 -16.11
N GLY A 61 2.10 7.74 -15.24
CA GLY A 61 1.42 8.14 -14.00
C GLY A 61 1.34 7.06 -12.90
N PHE A 62 1.87 5.86 -13.16
CA PHE A 62 1.88 4.73 -12.23
C PHE A 62 3.15 3.88 -12.34
N SER A 63 3.66 3.39 -11.21
CA SER A 63 4.75 2.42 -11.13
C SER A 63 4.68 1.65 -9.80
N TRP A 64 5.42 0.54 -9.69
CA TRP A 64 5.35 -0.33 -8.52
C TRP A 64 6.58 -1.24 -8.43
N LYS A 65 6.75 -1.92 -7.29
CA LYS A 65 7.80 -2.90 -7.05
C LYS A 65 7.36 -3.93 -6.02
N ASP A 66 7.65 -5.22 -6.24
CA ASP A 66 7.65 -6.23 -5.17
C ASP A 66 8.91 -5.99 -4.31
N CYS A 67 8.72 -5.64 -3.05
CA CYS A 67 9.81 -5.44 -2.08
C CYS A 67 9.94 -6.63 -1.11
N GLY A 68 9.25 -7.74 -1.38
CA GLY A 68 9.29 -8.94 -0.58
C GLY A 68 10.64 -9.64 -0.64
N SER A 69 11.05 -10.23 0.47
CA SER A 69 12.15 -11.20 0.48
C SER A 69 11.84 -12.40 -0.43
N PRO A 70 12.85 -13.12 -0.98
CA PRO A 70 12.61 -14.35 -1.74
C PRO A 70 11.80 -15.41 -0.96
N SER A 71 11.96 -15.41 0.37
CA SER A 71 11.23 -16.23 1.35
C SER A 71 9.79 -15.78 1.66
N ALA A 72 9.36 -14.62 1.17
CA ALA A 72 8.02 -14.09 1.42
C ALA A 72 6.93 -15.07 0.97
N ALA A 73 5.89 -15.19 1.79
CA ALA A 73 4.75 -16.08 1.57
C ALA A 73 3.91 -15.68 0.35
N VAL A 74 3.99 -14.42 -0.08
CA VAL A 74 3.35 -13.88 -1.27
C VAL A 74 4.42 -13.31 -2.20
N ASN A 75 4.30 -13.61 -3.49
CA ASN A 75 5.05 -12.92 -4.54
C ASN A 75 4.06 -12.25 -5.50
N ILE A 76 4.29 -10.98 -5.78
CA ILE A 76 3.49 -10.20 -6.72
C ILE A 76 4.19 -10.30 -8.07
N GLN A 77 3.62 -11.08 -8.98
CA GLN A 77 4.19 -11.24 -10.32
C GLN A 77 4.06 -9.96 -11.16
N SER A 78 3.15 -9.05 -10.78
CA SER A 78 2.76 -7.91 -11.63
C SER A 78 1.82 -6.90 -10.95
N LEU A 79 1.77 -5.66 -11.49
CA LEU A 79 0.84 -4.58 -11.13
C LEU A 79 0.37 -3.75 -12.36
N SER A 80 -0.76 -3.02 -12.26
CA SER A 80 -1.29 -2.02 -13.24
C SER A 80 -2.54 -1.34 -12.70
N LEU A 81 -2.42 -0.08 -12.36
CA LEU A 81 -3.47 0.77 -11.84
C LEU A 81 -3.85 1.78 -12.93
N GLY A 82 -5.14 2.02 -13.12
CA GLY A 82 -5.63 3.01 -14.07
C GLY A 82 -6.80 3.82 -13.49
N PRO A 83 -7.12 5.00 -14.05
CA PRO A 83 -6.36 5.73 -15.07
C PRO A 83 -5.00 6.24 -14.55
N ALA A 84 -4.14 6.75 -15.45
CA ALA A 84 -2.79 7.24 -15.14
C ALA A 84 -2.76 8.32 -14.03
N GLN A 85 -3.80 9.13 -13.93
CA GLN A 85 -4.02 10.05 -12.82
C GLN A 85 -5.33 9.68 -12.11
N LEU A 86 -5.22 9.23 -10.86
CA LEU A 86 -6.38 8.81 -10.08
C LEU A 86 -7.17 10.02 -9.60
N LYS A 87 -8.50 9.91 -9.63
CA LYS A 87 -9.43 10.93 -9.13
C LYS A 87 -10.26 10.36 -7.99
N PHE A 88 -10.49 11.15 -6.95
CA PHE A 88 -11.23 10.76 -5.76
C PHE A 88 -12.38 11.77 -5.51
N PRO A 89 -13.65 11.35 -5.54
CA PRO A 89 -14.15 10.03 -5.97
C PRO A 89 -13.97 9.81 -7.49
N GLY A 90 -13.93 8.55 -7.93
CA GLY A 90 -13.78 8.21 -9.34
C GLY A 90 -13.61 6.70 -9.61
N PRO A 91 -13.69 6.27 -10.88
CA PRO A 91 -13.40 4.89 -11.27
C PRO A 91 -11.89 4.60 -11.24
N ILE A 92 -11.51 3.43 -10.72
CA ILE A 92 -10.15 2.91 -10.70
C ILE A 92 -10.15 1.50 -11.30
N ASN A 93 -9.29 1.24 -12.27
CA ASN A 93 -9.09 -0.07 -12.89
C ASN A 93 -7.90 -0.81 -12.26
N VAL A 94 -8.08 -2.10 -11.94
CA VAL A 94 -7.18 -2.96 -11.15
C VAL A 94 -7.16 -4.38 -11.73
N ALA A 95 -6.02 -5.09 -11.78
CA ALA A 95 -5.89 -6.32 -12.61
C ALA A 95 -4.87 -7.43 -12.18
N SER A 96 -4.72 -7.81 -10.90
CA SER A 96 -3.63 -8.68 -10.38
C SER A 96 -3.21 -9.95 -11.13
N VAL A 97 -1.90 -10.24 -11.10
CA VAL A 97 -1.42 -11.63 -10.87
C VAL A 97 -0.42 -11.68 -9.71
N PHE A 98 -0.68 -12.56 -8.73
CA PHE A 98 0.17 -12.83 -7.56
C PHE A 98 0.06 -14.29 -7.12
N THR A 99 1.09 -14.81 -6.48
CA THR A 99 1.16 -16.19 -5.97
C THR A 99 1.30 -16.19 -4.46
N VAL A 100 0.39 -16.87 -3.78
CA VAL A 100 0.46 -17.21 -2.36
C VAL A 100 1.13 -18.59 -2.26
N LYS A 101 2.37 -18.62 -1.76
CA LYS A 101 3.20 -19.84 -1.61
C LYS A 101 2.86 -20.64 -0.34
N LYS A 102 2.26 -19.99 0.67
CA LYS A 102 1.93 -20.57 1.98
C LYS A 102 0.58 -20.05 2.45
N LEU A 103 -0.20 -20.91 3.11
CA LEU A 103 -1.49 -20.54 3.72
C LEU A 103 -1.35 -19.28 4.59
N LEU A 104 -2.04 -18.20 4.24
CA LEU A 104 -2.04 -16.97 5.03
C LEU A 104 -3.13 -17.09 6.09
N SER A 105 -2.73 -17.13 7.36
CA SER A 105 -3.61 -17.34 8.50
C SER A 105 -3.40 -16.24 9.53
N ALA A 106 -4.45 -15.96 10.32
CA ALA A 106 -4.38 -14.97 11.38
C ALA A 106 -3.32 -15.35 12.45
N PRO A 107 -2.68 -14.36 13.12
CA PRO A 107 -2.77 -12.92 12.84
C PRO A 107 -1.90 -12.51 11.63
N LEU A 108 -2.45 -11.66 10.76
CA LEU A 108 -1.73 -11.04 9.65
C LEU A 108 -1.52 -9.55 9.93
N MET A 109 -0.36 -9.18 10.48
CA MET A 109 -0.09 -7.78 10.83
C MET A 109 0.26 -6.99 9.57
N GLY A 110 -0.44 -5.88 9.31
CA GLY A 110 -0.23 -5.00 8.16
C GLY A 110 0.33 -3.63 8.57
N GLN A 111 1.24 -3.10 7.77
CA GLN A 111 1.75 -1.74 7.91
C GLN A 111 1.70 -1.03 6.55
N VAL A 112 1.21 0.20 6.51
CA VAL A 112 1.12 1.02 5.28
C VAL A 112 1.73 2.38 5.54
N TYR A 113 2.84 2.65 4.87
CA TYR A 113 3.57 3.91 4.90
C TYR A 113 3.16 4.73 3.68
N VAL A 114 2.67 5.96 3.91
CA VAL A 114 2.29 6.89 2.85
C VAL A 114 3.30 8.03 2.80
N TYR A 115 3.85 8.27 1.62
CA TYR A 115 4.75 9.36 1.33
C TYR A 115 4.18 10.24 0.21
N LYS A 116 4.46 11.53 0.25
CA LYS A 116 4.08 12.49 -0.79
C LYS A 116 5.32 13.18 -1.34
N TRP A 117 5.40 13.34 -2.66
CA TRP A 117 6.40 14.15 -3.32
C TRP A 117 6.15 15.64 -3.03
N ILE A 118 7.13 16.31 -2.43
CA ILE A 118 7.07 17.74 -2.11
C ILE A 118 8.42 18.35 -2.50
N LEU A 119 8.38 19.32 -3.42
CA LEU A 119 9.52 20.04 -3.98
C LEU A 119 10.57 19.16 -4.68
N LEU A 120 11.36 18.41 -3.92
CA LEU A 120 12.53 17.65 -4.40
C LEU A 120 12.63 16.23 -3.80
N PHE A 121 11.78 15.86 -2.85
CA PHE A 121 11.85 14.55 -2.18
C PHE A 121 10.49 14.04 -1.71
N TYR A 122 10.42 12.73 -1.44
CA TYR A 122 9.27 12.08 -0.81
C TYR A 122 9.30 12.31 0.71
N ILE A 123 8.30 13.01 1.24
CA ILE A 123 8.12 13.21 2.68
C ILE A 123 7.16 12.16 3.20
N HIS A 124 7.50 11.52 4.33
CA HIS A 124 6.59 10.61 5.04
C HIS A 124 5.42 11.41 5.63
N VAL A 125 4.19 11.03 5.28
CA VAL A 125 2.96 11.75 5.66
C VAL A 125 2.25 11.05 6.81
N ARG A 126 2.13 9.72 6.75
CA ARG A 126 1.40 8.90 7.73
C ARG A 126 1.78 7.43 7.62
N THR A 127 1.77 6.71 8.74
CA THR A 127 1.75 5.24 8.76
C THR A 127 0.44 4.76 9.34
N TYR A 128 -0.15 3.73 8.72
CA TYR A 128 -1.27 2.97 9.26
C TYR A 128 -0.78 1.61 9.73
N HIS A 129 -1.17 1.23 10.94
CA HIS A 129 -0.89 -0.07 11.53
C HIS A 129 -2.19 -0.87 11.65
N PHE A 130 -2.15 -2.13 11.28
CA PHE A 130 -3.25 -3.07 11.35
C PHE A 130 -2.80 -4.32 12.11
N ASP A 131 -3.27 -4.50 13.34
CA ASP A 131 -2.89 -5.63 14.19
C ASP A 131 -3.24 -6.98 13.56
N ASP A 132 -4.38 -7.04 12.86
CA ASP A 132 -4.78 -8.21 12.08
C ASP A 132 -5.65 -7.84 10.86
N LEU A 133 -5.10 -8.05 9.66
CA LEU A 133 -5.81 -7.91 8.39
C LEU A 133 -6.92 -8.96 8.22
N CYS A 134 -6.83 -10.13 8.86
CA CYS A 134 -7.91 -11.12 8.79
C CYS A 134 -9.19 -10.61 9.45
N SER A 135 -9.07 -9.91 10.58
CA SER A 135 -10.18 -9.24 11.27
C SER A 135 -10.79 -8.08 10.46
N ILE A 136 -10.01 -7.46 9.55
CA ILE A 136 -10.54 -6.46 8.61
C ILE A 136 -11.29 -7.17 7.48
N LEU A 137 -10.68 -8.18 6.85
CA LEU A 137 -11.30 -8.99 5.80
C LEU A 137 -12.64 -9.57 6.25
N ALA A 138 -12.71 -10.12 7.47
CA ALA A 138 -13.94 -10.68 8.05
C ALA A 138 -15.13 -9.69 8.08
N ARG A 139 -14.89 -8.38 8.21
CA ARG A 139 -15.95 -7.34 8.14
C ARG A 139 -16.54 -7.23 6.73
N TYR A 140 -15.77 -7.56 5.71
CA TYR A 140 -16.19 -7.58 4.31
C TYR A 140 -16.69 -8.95 3.86
N LYS A 141 -16.75 -9.99 4.71
CA LYS A 141 -17.21 -11.34 4.31
C LYS A 141 -18.55 -11.33 3.55
N ASN A 142 -19.51 -10.55 4.03
CA ASN A 142 -20.83 -10.43 3.39
C ASN A 142 -20.78 -9.54 2.12
N ASN A 143 -19.95 -8.49 2.13
CA ASN A 143 -19.82 -7.50 1.05
C ASN A 143 -18.56 -7.70 0.18
N CYS A 144 -18.06 -8.93 0.11
CA CYS A 144 -16.82 -9.23 -0.60
C CYS A 144 -17.03 -9.07 -2.11
N PRO A 145 -16.23 -8.25 -2.82
CA PRO A 145 -16.39 -8.01 -4.26
C PRO A 145 -16.45 -9.31 -5.07
N GLU A 146 -17.41 -9.40 -5.99
CA GLU A 146 -17.61 -10.62 -6.80
C GLU A 146 -16.35 -11.04 -7.57
N GLN A 147 -15.53 -10.08 -7.97
CA GLN A 147 -14.31 -10.30 -8.73
C GLN A 147 -13.24 -11.01 -7.89
N LEU A 148 -13.27 -10.86 -6.56
CA LEU A 148 -12.46 -11.64 -5.62
C LEU A 148 -13.07 -13.04 -5.41
N LYS A 149 -14.40 -13.15 -5.27
CA LYS A 149 -15.07 -14.46 -5.16
C LYS A 149 -14.82 -15.35 -6.39
N LYS A 150 -14.89 -14.77 -7.60
CA LYS A 150 -14.67 -15.44 -8.90
C LYS A 150 -13.28 -16.05 -9.07
N ILE A 151 -12.30 -15.64 -8.27
CA ILE A 151 -10.93 -16.17 -8.28
C ILE A 151 -10.59 -17.00 -7.03
N GLY A 152 -11.60 -17.31 -6.19
CA GLY A 152 -11.41 -18.12 -4.98
C GLY A 152 -10.89 -17.35 -3.76
N ILE A 153 -11.21 -16.05 -3.64
CA ILE A 153 -10.96 -15.25 -2.44
C ILE A 153 -12.31 -14.79 -1.87
N ASP A 154 -12.66 -15.29 -0.70
CA ASP A 154 -13.94 -15.08 -0.02
C ASP A 154 -13.93 -13.87 0.94
N CYS A 155 -12.85 -13.08 0.92
CA CYS A 155 -12.55 -12.05 1.90
C CYS A 155 -12.59 -12.58 3.35
N SER A 156 -12.12 -13.80 3.57
CA SER A 156 -11.89 -14.34 4.91
C SER A 156 -10.47 -14.90 5.02
N CYS A 157 -10.11 -15.33 6.23
CA CYS A 157 -8.89 -16.11 6.47
C CYS A 157 -9.29 -17.52 6.93
N PRO A 158 -8.51 -18.56 6.55
CA PRO A 158 -7.20 -18.45 5.89
C PRO A 158 -7.27 -18.34 4.35
N ILE A 159 -6.35 -17.58 3.75
CA ILE A 159 -6.21 -17.51 2.29
C ILE A 159 -5.32 -18.67 1.82
N ALA A 160 -5.85 -19.49 0.92
CA ALA A 160 -5.17 -20.68 0.38
C ALA A 160 -3.88 -20.35 -0.39
N ALA A 161 -2.96 -21.32 -0.43
CA ALA A 161 -1.79 -21.23 -1.30
C ALA A 161 -2.22 -21.50 -2.75
N ASN A 162 -2.25 -20.46 -3.58
CA ASN A 162 -2.60 -20.54 -4.99
C ASN A 162 -2.01 -19.36 -5.78
N THR A 163 -2.01 -19.45 -7.12
CA THR A 163 -1.80 -18.29 -8.00
C THR A 163 -3.14 -17.67 -8.37
N TYR A 164 -3.32 -16.43 -7.95
CA TYR A 164 -4.56 -15.67 -8.11
C TYR A 164 -4.41 -14.66 -9.24
N ASN A 165 -5.34 -14.70 -10.20
CA ASN A 165 -5.37 -13.84 -11.38
C ASN A 165 -6.66 -13.02 -11.41
N LEU A 166 -6.61 -11.82 -10.82
CA LEU A 166 -7.69 -10.85 -10.90
C LEU A 166 -7.64 -10.19 -12.28
N LYS A 167 -8.60 -10.48 -13.15
CA LYS A 167 -8.74 -9.77 -14.43
C LYS A 167 -9.06 -8.29 -14.18
N GLU A 168 -8.86 -7.46 -15.21
CA GLU A 168 -9.15 -6.02 -15.12
C GLU A 168 -10.58 -5.78 -14.61
N THR A 169 -10.65 -5.08 -13.49
CA THR A 169 -11.83 -4.86 -12.68
C THR A 169 -11.87 -3.37 -12.36
N GLN A 170 -12.99 -2.74 -12.71
CA GLN A 170 -13.29 -1.38 -12.27
C GLN A 170 -13.86 -1.40 -10.85
N LEU A 171 -13.29 -0.54 -10.00
CA LEU A 171 -13.72 -0.27 -8.63
C LEU A 171 -14.04 1.23 -8.52
N THR A 172 -14.99 1.60 -7.66
CA THR A 172 -15.27 3.02 -7.38
C THR A 172 -14.49 3.46 -6.14
N ALA A 173 -13.61 4.45 -6.30
CA ALA A 173 -12.94 5.09 -5.21
C ALA A 173 -13.93 5.91 -4.36
N PRO A 174 -13.90 5.80 -3.01
CA PRO A 174 -14.75 6.61 -2.16
C PRO A 174 -14.37 8.09 -2.24
N ALA A 175 -15.33 8.96 -1.90
CA ALA A 175 -15.07 10.39 -1.78
C ALA A 175 -14.20 10.68 -0.55
N VAL A 176 -12.91 10.93 -0.78
CA VAL A 176 -11.92 11.28 0.24
C VAL A 176 -11.12 12.47 -0.27
N ALA A 177 -10.93 13.49 0.57
CA ALA A 177 -10.14 14.66 0.24
C ALA A 177 -8.63 14.32 0.26
N ILE A 178 -8.12 13.78 -0.85
CA ILE A 178 -6.69 13.55 -1.08
C ILE A 178 -6.17 14.70 -1.93
N PRO A 179 -5.21 15.52 -1.46
CA PRO A 179 -4.63 16.59 -2.28
C PRO A 179 -3.93 16.04 -3.52
N SER A 180 -3.97 16.74 -4.64
CA SER A 180 -3.28 16.33 -5.87
C SER A 180 -1.76 16.23 -5.71
N GLY A 181 -1.10 15.52 -6.64
CA GLY A 181 0.34 15.31 -6.70
C GLY A 181 0.76 13.84 -6.71
N ASN A 182 2.07 13.61 -6.61
CA ASN A 182 2.65 12.26 -6.66
C ASN A 182 2.76 11.65 -5.26
N TYR A 183 2.32 10.40 -5.14
CA TYR A 183 2.33 9.62 -3.91
C TYR A 183 3.16 8.36 -4.08
N GLN A 184 3.86 7.99 -3.02
CA GLN A 184 4.44 6.67 -2.85
C GLN A 184 3.76 5.99 -1.67
N ILE A 185 3.31 4.75 -1.86
CA ILE A 185 2.81 3.91 -0.77
C ILE A 185 3.69 2.68 -0.66
N LYS A 186 4.28 2.44 0.51
CA LYS A 186 4.93 1.17 0.82
C LYS A 186 4.05 0.41 1.80
N ALA A 187 3.74 -0.84 1.49
CA ALA A 187 2.93 -1.68 2.34
C ALA A 187 3.61 -3.02 2.62
N GLU A 188 3.59 -3.41 3.89
CA GLU A 188 4.23 -4.62 4.40
C GLU A 188 3.20 -5.43 5.17
N VAL A 189 3.23 -6.75 4.98
CA VAL A 189 2.40 -7.69 5.74
C VAL A 189 3.31 -8.74 6.34
N SER A 190 3.09 -9.07 7.61
CA SER A 190 3.81 -10.13 8.31
C SER A 190 2.85 -11.15 8.90
N MET A 191 3.30 -12.39 8.96
CA MET A 191 2.60 -13.51 9.57
C MET A 191 3.55 -14.17 10.57
N ARG A 192 3.15 -14.22 11.85
CA ARG A 192 3.95 -14.81 12.94
C ARG A 192 5.39 -14.24 13.00
N GLY A 193 5.53 -12.92 12.84
CA GLY A 193 6.82 -12.22 12.86
C GLY A 193 7.68 -12.34 11.60
N THR A 194 7.24 -13.10 10.59
CA THR A 194 7.96 -13.23 9.30
C THR A 194 7.27 -12.43 8.20
N GLN A 195 8.01 -11.79 7.30
CA GLN A 195 7.44 -11.01 6.20
C GLN A 195 6.65 -11.95 5.25
N ALA A 196 5.34 -11.73 5.17
CA ALA A 196 4.44 -12.46 4.30
C ALA A 196 4.36 -11.79 2.91
N ALA A 197 4.35 -10.47 2.84
CA ALA A 197 4.34 -9.69 1.60
C ALA A 197 4.98 -8.31 1.80
N CYS A 198 5.49 -7.70 0.72
CA CYS A 198 5.88 -6.29 0.69
C CYS A 198 5.65 -5.73 -0.72
N MET A 199 5.05 -4.55 -0.82
CA MET A 199 4.90 -3.86 -2.10
C MET A 199 5.14 -2.36 -1.95
N GLU A 200 5.79 -1.79 -2.97
CA GLU A 200 5.86 -0.34 -3.17
C GLU A 200 5.02 0.06 -4.38
N LEU A 201 4.35 1.21 -4.25
CA LEU A 201 3.48 1.84 -5.22
C LEU A 201 3.94 3.27 -5.43
N TYR A 202 3.85 3.75 -6.65
CA TYR A 202 4.10 5.14 -7.03
C TYR A 202 2.97 5.53 -7.99
N PHE A 203 2.19 6.57 -7.68
CA PHE A 203 1.08 7.00 -8.53
C PHE A 203 0.77 8.49 -8.38
N THR A 204 0.12 9.07 -9.40
CA THR A 204 -0.33 10.46 -9.39
C THR A 204 -1.82 10.57 -9.06
N VAL A 205 -2.17 11.54 -8.22
CA VAL A 205 -3.55 11.96 -7.93
C VAL A 205 -3.81 13.31 -8.58
N ALA A 206 -4.94 13.45 -9.27
CA ALA A 206 -5.41 14.69 -9.90
C ALA A 206 -6.52 15.36 -9.10
#